data_AF-A0A401NHN5-F1
#
_entry.id   AF-A0A401NHN5-F1
#
_cell.length_a   1.000
_cell.length_b   1.000
_cell.length_c   1.000
_cell.angle_alpha   90.00
_cell.angle_beta   90.00
_cell.angle_gamma   90.00
#
_symmetry.space_group_name_H-M   'P 1'
#
loop_
_entity.id
_entity.type
_entity.pdbx_description
1 polymer ?
#
loop_
_entity_poly.entity_id
_entity_poly.type
_entity_poly.pdbx_seq_one_letter_code
_entity_poly.pdbx_strand_id
1 'polypeptide(L)'
;MLTVLGQKLEELGVLQAKSTQRTAYKTVGNYCPHHVGHYLGMDVHDTPDISRSIVLQPGMVVTIEPGIYIPEDDTTAPPRFRGMGIRIEDDVLITEEAPVILSADCPKELFELEQIWAHH
;
A
#
# COMPACT_ATOMS: atom_id res chain seq x y z
N MET A 1 -2.32 -7.06 4.31
CA MET A 1 -2.44 -5.61 4.06
C MET A 1 -3.54 -4.97 4.90
N LEU A 2 -4.83 -5.16 4.56
CA LEU A 2 -5.94 -4.39 5.18
C LEU A 2 -6.01 -4.48 6.71
N THR A 3 -5.64 -5.62 7.31
CA THR A 3 -5.56 -5.77 8.77
C THR A 3 -4.57 -4.81 9.41
N VAL A 4 -3.37 -4.69 8.83
CA VAL A 4 -2.31 -3.79 9.32
C VAL A 4 -2.72 -2.33 9.11
N LEU A 5 -3.28 -1.99 7.95
CA LEU A 5 -3.81 -0.65 7.68
C LEU A 5 -4.91 -0.28 8.69
N GLY A 6 -5.83 -1.19 8.97
CA GLY A 6 -6.88 -0.98 9.97
C GLY A 6 -6.32 -0.69 11.36
N GLN A 7 -5.38 -1.51 11.83
CA GLN A 7 -4.70 -1.29 13.12
C GLN A 7 -4.03 0.10 13.17
N LYS A 8 -3.32 0.50 12.12
CA LYS A 8 -2.66 1.81 12.08
C LYS A 8 -3.64 2.98 12.02
N LEU A 9 -4.73 2.85 11.26
CA LEU A 9 -5.77 3.87 11.23
C LEU A 9 -6.51 3.98 12.59
N GLU A 10 -6.68 2.88 13.33
CA GLU A 10 -7.21 2.89 14.70
C GLU A 10 -6.24 3.57 15.68
N GLU A 11 -4.95 3.22 15.64
CA GLU A 11 -3.89 3.86 16.45
C GLU A 11 -3.83 5.38 16.21
N LEU A 12 -4.02 5.82 14.96
CA LEU A 12 -4.01 7.24 14.56
C LEU A 12 -5.33 7.97 14.85
N GLY A 13 -6.37 7.25 15.29
CA GLY A 13 -7.70 7.79 15.57
C GLY A 13 -8.54 8.13 14.32
N VAL A 14 -8.13 7.65 13.14
CA VAL A 14 -8.91 7.75 11.89
C VAL A 14 -10.07 6.77 11.92
N LEU A 15 -9.86 5.56 12.45
CA LEU A 15 -10.91 4.58 12.70
C LEU A 15 -11.25 4.50 14.18
N GLN A 16 -12.54 4.33 14.49
CA GLN A 16 -13.02 4.16 15.86
C GLN A 16 -12.92 2.68 16.28
N ALA A 17 -12.36 2.41 17.47
CA ALA A 17 -12.05 1.09 18.02
C ALA A 17 -13.25 0.15 18.31
N LYS A 18 -14.42 0.39 17.71
CA LYS A 18 -15.65 -0.39 17.89
C LYS A 18 -16.05 -1.19 16.65
N SER A 19 -15.18 -1.28 15.65
CA SER A 19 -15.49 -2.02 14.43
C SER A 19 -15.19 -3.52 14.62
N THR A 20 -16.16 -4.38 14.31
CA THR A 20 -15.86 -5.83 14.20
C THR A 20 -14.88 -6.06 13.04
N GLN A 21 -14.09 -7.14 13.02
CA GLN A 21 -13.14 -7.42 11.91
C GLN A 21 -13.76 -7.23 10.52
N ARG A 22 -15.02 -7.62 10.33
CA ARG A 22 -15.75 -7.51 9.06
C ARG A 22 -16.10 -6.07 8.69
N THR A 23 -16.41 -5.25 9.70
CA THR A 23 -16.63 -3.80 9.53
C THR A 23 -15.31 -3.10 9.23
N ALA A 24 -14.22 -3.52 9.88
CA ALA A 24 -12.88 -2.96 9.68
C ALA A 24 -12.44 -3.05 8.21
N TYR A 25 -12.60 -4.21 7.55
CA TYR A 25 -12.21 -4.35 6.13
C TYR A 25 -12.98 -3.41 5.20
N LYS A 26 -14.28 -3.24 5.41
CA LYS A 26 -15.10 -2.34 4.61
C LYS A 26 -14.69 -0.88 4.84
N THR A 27 -14.43 -0.49 6.08
CA THR A 27 -14.06 0.89 6.40
C THR A 27 -12.63 1.21 5.97
N VAL A 28 -11.68 0.28 6.13
CA VAL A 28 -10.31 0.44 5.60
C VAL A 28 -10.33 0.55 4.08
N GLY A 29 -11.21 -0.19 3.39
CA GLY A 29 -11.38 -0.08 1.94
C GLY A 29 -11.78 1.32 1.46
N ASN A 30 -12.39 2.16 2.30
CA ASN A 30 -12.66 3.55 1.93
C ASN A 30 -11.38 4.40 1.88
N TYR A 31 -10.38 4.05 2.69
CA TYR A 31 -9.08 4.72 2.74
C TYR A 31 -8.03 4.06 1.84
N CYS A 32 -8.25 2.81 1.41
CA CYS A 32 -7.42 2.07 0.46
C CYS A 32 -8.32 1.40 -0.59
N PRO A 33 -8.79 2.14 -1.62
CA PRO A 33 -9.81 1.68 -2.55
C PRO A 33 -9.27 0.80 -3.69
N HIS A 34 -7.97 0.53 -3.72
CA HIS A 34 -7.30 -0.28 -4.74
C HIS A 34 -6.73 -1.58 -4.15
N HIS A 35 -6.30 -2.47 -5.04
CA HIS A 35 -5.60 -3.70 -4.66
C HIS A 35 -4.18 -3.41 -4.16
N VAL A 36 -3.57 -4.40 -3.49
CA VAL A 36 -2.18 -4.31 -3.00
C VAL A 36 -1.13 -4.35 -4.11
N GLY A 37 -1.50 -4.72 -5.33
CA GLY A 37 -0.56 -4.85 -6.45
C GLY A 37 -1.10 -5.67 -7.60
N HIS A 38 -0.35 -5.72 -8.69
CA HIS A 38 -0.66 -6.40 -9.95
C HIS A 38 0.59 -7.05 -10.54
N TYR A 39 0.45 -7.91 -11.55
CA TYR A 39 1.61 -8.41 -12.31
C TYR A 39 2.23 -7.27 -13.12
N LEU A 40 3.55 -7.34 -13.30
CA LEU A 40 4.33 -6.34 -14.02
C LEU A 40 5.27 -7.05 -15.00
N GLY A 41 5.42 -6.48 -16.20
CA GLY A 41 6.32 -7.03 -17.21
C GLY A 41 6.39 -6.16 -18.44
N MET A 42 5.96 -6.67 -19.60
CA MET A 42 5.97 -5.87 -20.84
C MET A 42 4.95 -4.73 -20.80
N ASP A 43 3.84 -4.96 -20.09
CA ASP A 43 2.80 -3.98 -19.78
C ASP A 43 2.83 -3.62 -18.29
N VAL A 44 2.33 -2.42 -17.95
CA VAL A 44 2.23 -1.97 -16.54
C VAL A 44 1.32 -2.90 -15.75
N HIS A 45 0.10 -3.12 -16.24
CA HIS A 45 -0.79 -4.16 -15.71
C HIS A 45 -0.68 -5.42 -16.59
N ASP A 46 0.41 -6.18 -16.41
CA ASP A 46 0.71 -7.32 -17.27
C ASP A 46 -0.24 -8.49 -17.02
N THR A 47 -0.49 -9.30 -18.05
CA THR A 47 -1.31 -10.51 -17.99
C THR A 47 -2.61 -10.35 -17.18
N PRO A 48 -3.46 -9.34 -17.45
CA PRO A 48 -4.56 -8.95 -16.56
C PRO A 48 -5.64 -10.03 -16.39
N ASP A 49 -5.70 -10.99 -17.30
CA ASP A 49 -6.62 -12.14 -17.25
C ASP A 49 -6.15 -13.24 -16.28
N ILE A 50 -4.88 -13.23 -15.86
CA ILE A 50 -4.38 -14.14 -14.85
C ILE A 50 -4.96 -13.74 -13.48
N SER A 51 -5.60 -14.69 -12.83
CA SER A 51 -6.17 -14.48 -11.50
C SER A 51 -5.11 -14.04 -10.49
N ARG A 52 -5.45 -13.04 -9.67
CA ARG A 52 -4.62 -12.58 -8.53
C ARG A 52 -4.64 -13.56 -7.34
N SER A 53 -5.43 -14.62 -7.42
CA SER A 53 -5.58 -15.64 -6.37
C SER A 53 -4.69 -16.88 -6.56
N ILE A 54 -3.87 -16.91 -7.62
CA ILE A 54 -2.93 -18.02 -7.81
C ILE A 54 -1.77 -17.93 -6.81
N VAL A 55 -1.12 -19.06 -6.55
CA VAL A 55 0.12 -19.08 -5.78
C VAL A 55 1.23 -18.52 -6.65
N LEU A 56 1.86 -17.43 -6.21
CA LEU A 56 3.01 -16.83 -6.90
C LEU A 56 4.13 -17.86 -7.06
N GLN A 57 4.76 -17.87 -8.23
CA GLN A 57 5.84 -18.78 -8.59
C GLN A 57 7.13 -17.98 -8.87
N PRO A 58 8.31 -18.58 -8.66
CA PRO A 58 9.58 -17.99 -9.07
C PRO A 58 9.56 -17.51 -10.53
N GLY A 59 10.11 -16.33 -10.79
CA GLY A 59 10.12 -15.67 -12.10
C GLY A 59 8.95 -14.73 -12.35
N MET A 60 7.88 -14.76 -11.53
CA MET A 60 6.82 -13.75 -11.60
C MET A 60 7.32 -12.42 -11.02
N VAL A 61 6.90 -11.31 -11.65
CA VAL A 61 7.11 -9.96 -11.13
C VAL A 61 5.77 -9.32 -10.82
N VAL A 62 5.65 -8.71 -9.64
CA VAL A 62 4.45 -8.03 -9.17
C VAL A 62 4.80 -6.71 -8.50
N THR A 63 3.88 -5.77 -8.49
CA THR A 63 3.96 -4.59 -7.63
C THR A 63 3.48 -4.92 -6.21
N ILE A 64 3.99 -4.19 -5.23
CA ILE A 64 3.49 -4.14 -3.85
C ILE A 64 3.29 -2.66 -3.50
N GLU A 65 2.04 -2.20 -3.53
CA GLU A 65 1.69 -0.77 -3.59
C GLU A 65 0.63 -0.34 -2.55
N PRO A 66 0.78 -0.63 -1.24
CA PRO A 66 -0.20 -0.18 -0.24
C PRO A 66 -0.33 1.36 -0.22
N GLY A 67 -1.58 1.84 -0.16
CA GLY A 67 -1.89 3.27 -0.10
C GLY A 67 -2.96 3.61 0.94
N ILE A 68 -2.89 4.84 1.46
CA ILE A 68 -3.92 5.45 2.32
C ILE A 68 -4.25 6.82 1.74
N TYR A 69 -5.53 7.11 1.55
CA TYR A 69 -6.04 8.39 1.06
C TYR A 69 -7.17 8.86 1.97
N ILE A 70 -7.00 10.03 2.59
CA ILE A 70 -7.98 10.64 3.48
C ILE A 70 -8.54 11.88 2.78
N PRO A 71 -9.81 11.85 2.32
CA PRO A 71 -10.43 12.99 1.65
C PRO A 71 -10.39 14.27 2.50
N GLU A 72 -10.29 15.41 1.84
CA GLU A 72 -10.27 16.72 2.52
C GLU A 72 -11.57 16.99 3.29
N ASP A 73 -12.70 16.52 2.76
CA ASP A 73 -14.04 16.64 3.32
C ASP A 73 -14.42 15.53 4.31
N ASP A 74 -13.50 14.61 4.63
CA ASP A 74 -13.73 13.57 5.65
C ASP A 74 -13.73 14.18 7.06
N THR A 75 -14.90 14.64 7.48
CA THR A 75 -15.15 15.19 8.81
C THR A 75 -15.01 14.16 9.94
N THR A 76 -14.97 12.86 9.63
CA THR A 76 -14.80 11.79 10.62
C THR A 76 -13.33 11.51 10.95
N ALA A 77 -12.42 11.84 10.04
CA ALA A 77 -10.97 11.79 10.29
C ALA A 77 -10.48 13.02 11.09
N PRO A 78 -9.39 12.89 11.87
CA PRO A 78 -8.73 14.02 12.52
C PRO A 78 -8.34 15.11 11.51
N PRO A 79 -8.59 16.41 11.78
CA PRO A 79 -8.32 17.50 10.83
C PRO A 79 -6.91 17.51 10.25
N ARG A 80 -5.91 17.14 11.05
CA ARG A 80 -4.50 17.09 10.63
C ARG A 80 -4.20 16.07 9.51
N PHE A 81 -5.11 15.13 9.24
CA PHE A 81 -4.92 14.08 8.25
C PHE A 81 -5.72 14.30 6.95
N ARG A 82 -6.66 15.24 6.95
CA ARG A 82 -7.57 15.48 5.82
C ARG A 82 -6.80 16.03 4.61
N GLY A 83 -7.11 15.51 3.44
CA GLY A 83 -6.45 15.87 2.18
C GLY A 83 -5.10 15.17 1.94
N MET A 84 -4.63 14.32 2.86
CA MET A 84 -3.40 13.56 2.66
C MET A 84 -3.64 12.24 1.94
N GLY A 85 -2.77 11.95 0.98
CA GLY A 85 -2.70 10.67 0.29
C GLY A 85 -1.25 10.22 0.18
N ILE A 86 -0.96 8.99 0.60
CA ILE A 86 0.38 8.39 0.55
C ILE A 86 0.25 6.98 0.00
N ARG A 87 1.09 6.65 -0.99
CA ARG A 87 1.30 5.30 -1.50
C ARG A 87 2.81 5.08 -1.63
N ILE A 88 3.28 3.94 -1.17
CA ILE A 88 4.65 3.48 -1.36
C ILE A 88 4.54 2.19 -2.16
N GLU A 89 5.30 2.10 -3.24
CA GLU A 89 5.21 1.03 -4.23
C GLU A 89 6.60 0.53 -4.59
N ASP A 90 6.77 -0.78 -4.53
CA ASP A 90 7.96 -1.48 -5.00
C ASP A 90 7.58 -2.56 -6.03
N ASP A 91 8.43 -2.70 -7.03
CA ASP A 91 8.46 -3.81 -7.99
C ASP A 91 9.22 -5.00 -7.40
N VAL A 92 8.60 -6.18 -7.38
CA VAL A 92 9.11 -7.35 -6.67
C VAL A 92 9.17 -8.56 -7.59
N LEU A 93 10.37 -9.13 -7.75
CA LEU A 93 10.61 -10.41 -8.41
C LEU A 93 10.51 -11.55 -7.38
N ILE A 94 9.64 -12.51 -7.66
CA ILE A 94 9.52 -13.75 -6.89
C ILE A 94 10.66 -14.69 -7.28
N THR A 95 11.35 -15.24 -6.28
CA THR A 95 12.43 -16.23 -6.48
C THR A 95 12.10 -17.52 -5.73
N GLU A 96 12.96 -18.54 -5.86
CA GLU A 96 12.86 -19.76 -5.04
C GLU A 96 13.19 -19.50 -3.55
N GLU A 97 13.92 -18.43 -3.26
CA GLU A 97 14.34 -18.02 -1.92
C GLU A 97 13.53 -16.80 -1.46
N ALA A 98 14.22 -15.69 -1.12
CA ALA A 98 13.60 -14.42 -0.77
C ALA A 98 13.24 -13.63 -2.04
N PRO A 99 12.13 -12.88 -2.03
CA PRO A 99 11.82 -11.97 -3.14
C PRO A 99 12.91 -10.92 -3.30
N VAL A 100 13.17 -10.53 -4.55
CA VAL A 100 14.11 -9.45 -4.88
C VAL A 100 13.30 -8.18 -5.15
N ILE A 101 13.64 -7.11 -4.43
CA ILE A 101 13.03 -5.78 -4.62
C ILE A 101 13.80 -5.08 -5.73
N LEU A 102 13.20 -4.97 -6.91
CA LEU A 102 13.84 -4.40 -8.11
C LEU A 102 14.00 -2.88 -8.03
N SER A 103 13.20 -2.23 -7.19
CA SER A 103 13.17 -0.78 -6.95
C SER A 103 13.79 -0.39 -5.60
N ALA A 104 14.60 -1.27 -5.01
CA ALA A 104 15.20 -1.08 -3.69
C ALA A 104 16.06 0.19 -3.58
N ASP A 105 16.68 0.62 -4.67
CA ASP A 105 17.52 1.82 -4.72
C ASP A 105 16.71 3.12 -4.59
N CYS A 106 15.38 3.06 -4.73
CA CYS A 106 14.50 4.19 -4.47
C CYS A 106 14.31 4.36 -2.95
N PRO A 107 14.75 5.49 -2.37
CA PRO A 107 14.63 5.77 -0.94
C PRO A 107 13.17 5.85 -0.53
N LYS A 108 12.83 5.23 0.59
CA LYS A 108 11.46 5.22 1.12
C LYS A 108 11.39 5.36 2.64
N GLU A 109 12.53 5.30 3.32
CA GLU A 109 12.62 5.64 4.73
C GLU A 109 12.61 7.15 4.93
N LEU A 110 11.91 7.62 5.97
CA LEU A 110 11.76 9.05 6.24
C LEU A 110 13.11 9.77 6.32
N PHE A 111 14.10 9.16 7.00
CA PHE A 111 15.43 9.74 7.14
C PHE A 111 16.15 9.89 5.80
N GLU A 112 16.07 8.90 4.92
CA GLU A 112 16.70 8.96 3.59
C GLU A 112 16.06 10.04 2.72
N LEU A 113 14.72 10.13 2.76
CA LEU A 113 13.97 11.14 2.05
C LEU A 113 14.32 12.56 2.53
N GLU A 114 14.36 12.77 3.85
CA GLU A 114 14.74 14.06 4.45
C GLU A 114 16.18 14.45 4.10
N GLN A 115 17.11 13.49 4.07
CA GLN A 115 18.50 13.74 3.68
C GLN A 115 18.61 14.17 2.22
N ILE A 116 17.95 13.46 1.31
CA ILE A 116 17.99 13.80 -0.12
C ILE A 116 17.40 15.18 -0.36
N TRP A 117 16.27 15.50 0.29
CA TRP A 117 15.65 16.82 0.18
C TRP A 117 16.54 17.93 0.74
N ALA A 118 17.23 17.70 1.86
CA ALA A 118 18.12 18.70 2.47
C ALA A 118 19.35 19.06 1.61
N HIS A 119 19.66 18.27 0.59
CA HIS A 119 20.74 18.50 -0.36
C HIS A 119 20.27 19.13 -1.69
N HIS A 120 18.99 19.50 -1.80
CA HIS A 120 18.40 20.28 -2.90
C HIS A 120 18.16 21.74 -2.50
#